data_AF-A0AAD7KEJ8-F1
#
_entry.id   AF-A0AAD7KEJ8-F1
#
_cell.length_a   1.000
_cell.length_b   1.000
_cell.length_c   1.000
_cell.angle_alpha   90.00
_cell.angle_beta   90.00
_cell.angle_gamma   90.00
#
_symmetry.space_group_name_H-M   'P 1'
#
loop_
_entity.id
_entity.type
_entity.pdbx_description
1 polymer ?
#
loop_
_entity_poly.entity_id
_entity_poly.type
_entity_poly.pdbx_seq_one_letter_code
_entity_poly.pdbx_strand_id
1 'polypeptide(L)'
;LEAALRGYHCELKTSNDEISELLKADYGIDKSASTVKRRRKDLGLTGGAATMKKTAKSDVVQLVLGKIDKDPAKRMGVRTLRAKVAFQDSVILPRKIVWEIMQEHDKDSFALREPTAKKVFRVAKYPIGIHQRWLCDGHDKMYKIGYPIWAIVDDATGKILKAWVVPSNRIRDIIGHMYIWHVFLAMLPVVFPQRVQSA
;
A
#
# COMPACT_ATOMS: atom_id res chain seq x y z
N LEU A 1 12.13 -28.91 0.13
CA LEU A 1 13.32 -28.11 -0.27
C LEU A 1 13.17 -27.50 -1.65
N GLU A 2 12.93 -28.29 -2.72
CA GLU A 2 12.79 -27.73 -4.08
C GLU A 2 11.67 -26.70 -4.20
N ALA A 3 10.46 -27.03 -3.70
CA ALA A 3 9.33 -26.11 -3.71
C ALA A 3 9.63 -24.77 -3.00
N ALA A 4 10.33 -24.82 -1.86
CA ALA A 4 10.76 -23.63 -1.13
C ALA A 4 11.75 -22.78 -1.95
N LEU A 5 12.76 -23.40 -2.57
CA LEU A 5 13.73 -22.70 -3.41
C LEU A 5 13.07 -22.04 -4.64
N ARG A 6 12.07 -22.68 -5.25
CA ARG A 6 11.28 -22.10 -6.33
C ARG A 6 10.42 -20.93 -5.85
N GLY A 7 9.79 -21.05 -4.68
CA GLY A 7 9.02 -19.98 -4.04
C GLY A 7 9.87 -18.73 -3.81
N TYR A 8 11.01 -18.86 -3.14
CA TYR A 8 11.93 -17.75 -2.91
C TYR A 8 12.45 -17.12 -4.21
N HIS A 9 12.67 -17.93 -5.25
CA HIS A 9 13.06 -17.42 -6.56
C HIS A 9 11.95 -16.59 -7.22
N CYS A 10 10.70 -17.01 -7.13
CA CYS A 10 9.53 -16.24 -7.59
C CYS A 10 9.36 -14.93 -6.80
N GLU A 11 9.79 -14.91 -5.53
CA GLU A 11 9.83 -13.72 -4.68
C GLU A 11 11.04 -12.80 -4.93
N LEU A 12 11.85 -13.10 -5.95
CA LEU A 12 13.08 -12.37 -6.30
C LEU A 12 14.18 -12.45 -5.23
N LYS A 13 14.13 -13.43 -4.32
CA LYS A 13 15.20 -13.69 -3.35
C LYS A 13 16.34 -14.42 -4.04
N THR A 14 17.52 -13.80 -4.05
CA THR A 14 18.68 -14.32 -4.80
C THR A 14 19.93 -14.52 -3.97
N SER A 15 20.02 -13.96 -2.76
CA SER A 15 21.16 -14.16 -1.87
C SER A 15 21.12 -15.57 -1.27
N ASN A 16 22.24 -16.30 -1.35
CA ASN A 16 22.28 -17.67 -0.82
C ASN A 16 22.27 -17.70 0.71
N ASP A 17 22.85 -16.68 1.34
CA ASP A 17 22.88 -16.54 2.81
C ASP A 17 21.47 -16.21 3.32
N GLU A 18 20.79 -15.25 2.69
CA GLU A 18 19.40 -14.90 3.01
C GLU A 18 18.46 -16.12 2.85
N ILE A 19 18.61 -16.88 1.76
CA ILE A 19 17.80 -18.08 1.54
C ILE A 19 18.11 -19.17 2.59
N SER A 20 19.36 -19.29 3.04
CA SER A 20 19.75 -20.23 4.09
C SER A 20 19.06 -19.90 5.42
N GLU A 21 19.04 -18.61 5.79
CA GLU A 21 18.33 -18.11 6.98
C GLU A 21 16.82 -18.33 6.87
N LEU A 22 16.22 -18.02 5.72
CA LEU A 22 14.79 -18.21 5.47
C LEU A 22 14.38 -19.69 5.52
N LEU A 23 15.20 -20.59 4.95
CA LEU A 23 14.94 -22.04 5.02
C LEU A 23 14.92 -22.56 6.45
N LYS A 24 15.78 -22.00 7.32
CA LYS A 24 15.81 -22.35 8.74
C LYS A 24 14.60 -21.78 9.48
N ALA A 25 14.23 -20.53 9.20
CA ALA A 25 13.10 -19.85 9.85
C ALA A 25 11.73 -20.44 9.45
N ASP A 26 11.50 -20.64 8.16
CA ASP A 26 10.18 -21.01 7.63
C ASP A 26 9.91 -22.52 7.69
N TYR A 27 10.96 -23.33 7.47
CA TYR A 27 10.83 -24.78 7.30
C TYR A 27 11.66 -25.60 8.30
N GLY A 28 12.43 -24.96 9.19
CA GLY A 28 13.33 -25.66 10.12
C GLY A 28 14.49 -26.39 9.43
N ILE A 29 14.78 -26.08 8.16
CA ILE A 29 15.79 -26.79 7.37
C ILE A 29 17.13 -26.08 7.51
N ASP A 30 18.05 -26.67 8.28
CA ASP A 30 19.41 -26.15 8.40
C ASP A 30 20.29 -26.58 7.21
N LYS A 31 20.64 -25.63 6.33
CA LYS A 31 21.53 -25.82 5.17
C LYS A 31 22.46 -24.64 5.03
N SER A 32 23.74 -24.91 4.76
CA SER A 32 24.71 -23.88 4.42
C SER A 32 24.40 -23.19 3.08
N ALA A 33 24.80 -21.93 2.95
CA ALA A 33 24.68 -21.15 1.72
C ALA A 33 25.33 -21.85 0.50
N SER A 34 26.45 -22.55 0.69
CA SER A 34 27.08 -23.38 -0.35
C SER A 34 26.17 -24.50 -0.85
N THR A 35 25.42 -25.14 0.06
CA THR A 35 24.46 -26.18 -0.31
C THR A 35 23.27 -25.59 -1.05
N VAL A 36 22.76 -24.44 -0.61
CA VAL A 36 21.71 -23.69 -1.31
C VAL A 36 22.16 -23.32 -2.73
N LYS A 37 23.37 -22.76 -2.88
CA LYS A 37 23.96 -22.41 -4.18
C LYS A 37 24.01 -23.61 -5.13
N ARG A 38 24.50 -24.77 -4.66
CA ARG A 38 24.56 -26.01 -5.46
C ARG A 38 23.16 -26.44 -5.90
N ARG A 39 22.21 -26.53 -4.97
CA ARG A 39 20.83 -26.95 -5.27
C ARG A 39 20.11 -25.99 -6.23
N ARG A 40 20.31 -24.68 -6.08
CA ARG A 40 19.76 -23.69 -7.02
C ARG A 40 20.34 -23.85 -8.43
N LYS A 41 21.63 -24.16 -8.54
CA LYS A 41 22.27 -24.47 -9.82
C LYS A 41 21.67 -25.73 -10.46
N ASP A 42 21.47 -26.79 -9.69
CA ASP A 42 20.87 -28.04 -10.16
C ASP A 42 19.44 -27.82 -10.70
N LEU A 43 18.69 -26.90 -10.07
CA LEU A 43 17.34 -26.51 -10.45
C LEU A 43 17.29 -25.44 -11.56
N GLY A 44 18.43 -24.96 -12.05
CA GLY A 44 18.51 -23.91 -13.07
C GLY A 44 18.10 -22.51 -12.59
N LEU A 45 17.92 -22.31 -11.28
CA LEU A 45 17.50 -21.04 -10.68
C LEU A 45 18.64 -20.02 -10.72
N THR A 46 18.53 -19.04 -11.63
CA THR A 46 19.59 -18.06 -11.89
C THR A 46 19.15 -16.63 -11.58
N GLY A 47 20.08 -15.81 -11.11
CA GLY A 47 19.83 -14.38 -10.91
C GLY A 47 19.87 -13.61 -12.22
N GLY A 48 19.33 -12.38 -12.22
CA GLY A 48 19.06 -11.64 -13.45
C GLY A 48 20.27 -11.37 -14.36
N ALA A 49 21.47 -11.18 -13.82
CA ALA A 49 22.67 -11.02 -14.65
C ALA A 49 23.03 -12.30 -15.42
N ALA A 50 22.83 -13.47 -14.80
CA ALA A 50 23.07 -14.75 -15.44
C ALA A 50 21.96 -15.10 -16.43
N THR A 51 20.71 -14.73 -16.13
CA THR A 51 19.57 -14.85 -17.05
C THR A 51 19.82 -14.08 -18.35
N MET A 52 20.27 -12.82 -18.26
CA MET A 52 20.55 -12.00 -19.45
C MET A 52 21.69 -12.55 -20.34
N LYS A 53 22.60 -13.37 -19.80
CA LYS A 53 23.64 -14.02 -20.59
C LYS A 53 23.14 -15.27 -21.33
N LYS A 54 22.10 -15.91 -20.81
CA LYS A 54 21.55 -17.17 -21.34
C LYS A 54 20.38 -16.95 -22.28
N THR A 55 19.58 -15.92 -22.03
CA THR A 55 18.33 -15.65 -22.76
C THR A 55 18.57 -14.61 -23.85
N ALA A 56 18.01 -14.83 -25.04
CA ALA A 56 18.08 -13.85 -26.11
C ALA A 56 17.30 -12.57 -25.73
N LYS A 57 17.78 -11.42 -26.21
CA LYS A 57 17.15 -10.12 -25.90
C LYS A 57 15.70 -10.06 -26.41
N SER A 58 15.41 -10.66 -27.56
CA SER A 58 14.06 -10.76 -28.13
C SER A 58 13.07 -11.43 -27.18
N ASP A 59 13.48 -12.53 -26.56
CA ASP A 59 12.61 -13.34 -25.69
C ASP A 59 12.29 -12.58 -24.41
N VAL A 60 13.27 -11.83 -23.87
CA VAL A 60 13.06 -10.94 -22.72
C VAL A 60 12.07 -9.84 -23.05
N VAL A 61 12.17 -9.23 -24.24
CA VAL A 61 11.22 -8.21 -24.70
C VAL A 61 9.82 -8.79 -24.82
N GLN A 62 9.66 -9.93 -25.50
CA GLN A 62 8.36 -10.59 -25.65
C GLN A 62 7.73 -10.96 -24.31
N LEU A 63 8.54 -11.45 -23.36
CA LEU A 63 8.06 -11.83 -22.04
C LEU A 63 7.55 -10.61 -21.26
N VAL A 64 8.25 -9.48 -21.34
CA VAL A 64 7.83 -8.23 -20.70
C VAL A 64 6.58 -7.64 -21.37
N LEU A 65 6.55 -7.59 -22.71
CA LEU A 65 5.39 -7.10 -23.47
C LEU A 65 4.14 -7.93 -23.22
N GLY A 66 4.26 -9.26 -23.22
CA GLY A 66 3.15 -10.16 -22.92
C GLY A 66 2.58 -10.00 -21.50
N LYS A 67 3.33 -9.39 -20.56
CA LYS A 67 2.76 -8.98 -19.26
C LYS A 67 2.11 -7.60 -19.32
N ILE A 68 2.67 -6.65 -20.09
CA ILE A 68 2.08 -5.32 -20.29
C ILE A 68 0.70 -5.43 -20.93
N ASP A 69 0.54 -6.27 -21.96
CA ASP A 69 -0.74 -6.48 -22.64
C ASP A 69 -1.84 -7.04 -21.71
N LYS A 70 -1.44 -7.73 -20.64
CA LYS A 70 -2.34 -8.26 -19.60
C LYS A 70 -2.73 -7.23 -18.54
N ASP A 71 -2.31 -5.97 -18.66
CA ASP A 71 -2.70 -4.85 -17.81
C ASP A 71 -3.39 -3.74 -18.61
N PRO A 72 -4.66 -3.94 -19.00
CA PRO A 72 -5.42 -2.93 -19.73
C PRO A 72 -5.60 -1.63 -18.93
N ALA A 73 -5.46 -1.69 -17.61
CA ALA A 73 -5.58 -0.53 -16.73
C ALA A 73 -4.28 0.28 -16.59
N LYS A 74 -3.16 -0.19 -17.16
CA LYS A 74 -1.85 0.49 -17.18
C LYS A 74 -1.35 0.90 -15.78
N ARG A 75 -1.64 0.07 -14.77
CA ARG A 75 -1.32 0.32 -13.36
C ARG A 75 0.00 -0.30 -12.92
N MET A 76 0.52 -1.26 -13.66
CA MET A 76 1.74 -1.98 -13.30
C MET A 76 2.98 -1.11 -13.50
N GLY A 77 3.66 -0.81 -12.40
CA GLY A 77 5.00 -0.23 -12.46
C GLY A 77 6.08 -1.30 -12.65
N VAL A 78 7.30 -0.84 -12.96
CA VAL A 78 8.49 -1.69 -13.21
C VAL A 78 8.69 -2.76 -12.14
N ARG A 79 8.51 -2.42 -10.85
CA ARG A 79 8.70 -3.38 -9.74
C ARG A 79 7.64 -4.48 -9.77
N THR A 80 6.38 -4.11 -9.98
CA THR A 80 5.25 -5.05 -10.06
C THR A 80 5.37 -5.94 -11.28
N LEU A 81 5.73 -5.36 -12.43
CA LEU A 81 5.91 -6.10 -13.67
C LEU A 81 7.03 -7.15 -13.53
N ARG A 82 8.18 -6.73 -12.99
CA ARG A 82 9.31 -7.63 -12.69
C ARG A 82 8.92 -8.77 -11.74
N ALA A 83 8.15 -8.47 -10.69
CA ALA A 83 7.68 -9.47 -9.75
C ALA A 83 6.71 -10.46 -10.41
N LYS A 84 5.80 -9.99 -11.27
CA LYS A 84 4.91 -10.87 -12.04
C LYS A 84 5.65 -11.79 -13.00
N VAL A 85 6.68 -11.27 -13.68
CA VAL A 85 7.56 -12.06 -14.54
C VAL A 85 8.25 -13.19 -13.76
N ALA A 86 8.81 -12.87 -12.58
CA ALA A 86 9.43 -13.88 -11.74
C ALA A 86 8.41 -14.91 -11.22
N PHE A 87 7.23 -14.46 -10.82
CA PHE A 87 6.19 -15.34 -10.27
C PHE A 87 5.57 -16.28 -11.31
N GLN A 88 5.26 -15.77 -12.51
CA GLN A 88 4.53 -16.53 -13.53
C GLN A 88 5.46 -17.34 -14.43
N ASP A 89 6.62 -16.79 -14.80
CA ASP A 89 7.51 -17.39 -15.78
C ASP A 89 8.78 -17.97 -15.13
N SER A 90 8.95 -17.83 -13.81
CA SER A 90 10.17 -18.25 -13.08
C SER A 90 11.47 -17.62 -13.60
N VAL A 91 11.36 -16.46 -14.27
CA VAL A 91 12.50 -15.72 -14.83
C VAL A 91 12.79 -14.48 -13.98
N ILE A 92 14.00 -14.35 -13.46
CA ILE A 92 14.43 -13.13 -12.78
C ILE A 92 15.07 -12.19 -13.80
N LEU A 93 14.47 -11.03 -14.01
CA LEU A 93 15.05 -9.99 -14.87
C LEU A 93 15.68 -8.86 -14.04
N PRO A 94 16.75 -8.21 -14.54
CA PRO A 94 17.24 -6.97 -13.95
C PRO A 94 16.21 -5.85 -14.06
N ARG A 95 16.05 -5.05 -13.00
CA ARG A 95 15.11 -3.90 -12.98
C ARG A 95 15.36 -2.92 -14.13
N LYS A 96 16.63 -2.66 -14.47
CA LYS A 96 17.02 -1.71 -15.52
C LYS A 96 16.48 -2.13 -16.89
N ILE A 97 16.61 -3.41 -17.24
CA ILE A 97 16.12 -3.95 -18.52
C ILE A 97 14.59 -3.83 -18.62
N VAL A 98 13.87 -4.20 -17.56
CA VAL A 98 12.39 -4.04 -17.53
C VAL A 98 11.99 -2.58 -17.70
N TRP A 99 12.71 -1.65 -17.05
CA TRP A 99 12.47 -0.22 -17.20
C TRP A 99 12.73 0.27 -18.63
N GLU A 100 13.84 -0.12 -19.25
CA GLU A 100 14.18 0.25 -20.64
C GLU A 100 13.08 -0.22 -21.62
N ILE A 101 12.66 -1.48 -21.51
CA ILE A 101 11.61 -2.05 -22.37
C ILE A 101 10.27 -1.31 -22.16
N MET A 102 9.88 -1.06 -20.90
CA MET A 102 8.65 -0.30 -20.62
C MET A 102 8.73 1.14 -21.15
N GLN A 103 9.89 1.79 -21.07
CA GLN A 103 10.08 3.14 -21.60
C GLN A 103 10.06 3.19 -23.14
N GLU A 104 10.45 2.11 -23.80
CA GLU A 104 10.41 2.01 -25.25
C GLU A 104 8.98 1.77 -25.75
N HIS A 105 8.25 0.84 -25.14
CA HIS A 105 6.98 0.33 -25.67
C HIS A 105 5.72 0.82 -24.94
N ASP A 106 5.83 1.40 -23.75
CA ASP A 106 4.67 1.75 -22.91
C ASP A 106 4.88 3.06 -22.13
N LYS A 107 5.26 4.12 -22.87
CA LYS A 107 5.48 5.47 -22.32
C LYS A 107 4.22 6.03 -21.65
N ASP A 108 3.05 5.76 -22.22
CA ASP A 108 1.77 6.28 -21.73
C ASP A 108 1.47 5.81 -20.30
N SER A 109 1.83 4.57 -19.96
CA SER A 109 1.66 4.06 -18.60
C SER A 109 2.46 4.82 -17.56
N PHE A 110 3.58 5.43 -17.94
CA PHE A 110 4.33 6.30 -17.03
C PHE A 110 3.63 7.64 -16.86
N ALA A 111 3.19 8.25 -17.96
CA ALA A 111 2.43 9.50 -17.93
C ALA A 111 1.17 9.39 -17.05
N LEU A 112 0.40 8.30 -17.19
CA LEU A 112 -0.79 8.05 -16.36
C LEU A 112 -0.50 7.89 -14.86
N ARG A 113 0.73 7.48 -14.52
CA ARG A 113 1.17 7.25 -13.14
C ARG A 113 1.98 8.41 -12.57
N GLU A 114 2.18 9.49 -13.32
CA GLU A 114 2.82 10.67 -12.78
C GLU A 114 2.01 11.23 -11.61
N PRO A 115 2.64 11.65 -10.50
CA PRO A 115 1.94 12.20 -9.34
C PRO A 115 1.02 13.38 -9.69
N THR A 116 1.36 14.12 -10.74
CA THR A 116 0.61 15.27 -11.28
C THR A 116 -0.51 14.87 -12.25
N ALA A 117 -0.50 13.66 -12.80
CA ALA A 117 -1.46 13.23 -13.81
C ALA A 117 -2.86 12.96 -13.25
N LYS A 118 -2.97 12.62 -11.97
CA LYS A 118 -4.26 12.40 -11.32
C LYS A 118 -4.82 13.71 -10.78
N LYS A 119 -5.76 14.32 -11.51
CA LYS A 119 -6.75 15.21 -10.88
C LYS A 119 -7.56 14.37 -9.90
N VAL A 120 -7.50 14.70 -8.61
CA VAL A 120 -8.40 14.13 -7.61
C VAL A 120 -9.82 14.50 -8.03
N PHE A 121 -10.60 13.51 -8.50
CA PHE A 121 -11.99 13.73 -8.85
C PHE A 121 -12.77 14.03 -7.58
N ARG A 122 -13.20 15.28 -7.42
CA ARG A 122 -14.00 15.72 -6.28
C ARG A 122 -15.47 15.62 -6.67
N VAL A 123 -16.23 14.82 -5.91
CA VAL A 123 -17.69 14.71 -6.06
C VAL A 123 -18.35 15.59 -5.01
N ALA A 124 -19.38 16.34 -5.42
CA ALA A 124 -20.21 17.08 -4.48
C ALA A 124 -20.89 16.10 -3.50
N LYS A 125 -20.89 16.45 -2.22
CA LYS A 125 -21.57 15.65 -1.19
C LYS A 125 -23.05 16.02 -1.15
N TYR A 126 -23.92 15.01 -1.08
CA TYR A 126 -25.36 15.17 -0.89
C TYR A 126 -25.80 14.42 0.37
N PRO A 127 -25.67 15.03 1.55
CA PRO A 127 -26.14 14.45 2.80
C PRO A 127 -27.68 14.40 2.80
N ILE A 128 -28.24 13.28 3.24
CA ILE A 128 -29.69 13.03 3.19
C ILE A 128 -30.42 13.82 4.32
N GLY A 129 -29.75 14.15 5.42
CA GLY A 129 -30.34 14.92 6.52
C GLY A 129 -29.35 15.43 7.57
N ILE A 130 -29.81 16.35 8.41
CA ILE A 130 -29.06 16.91 9.54
C ILE A 130 -28.79 15.81 10.58
N HIS A 131 -27.60 15.80 11.18
CA HIS A 131 -27.14 14.79 12.14
C HIS A 131 -27.03 13.34 11.62
N GLN A 132 -27.18 13.13 10.31
CA GLN A 132 -27.02 11.79 9.73
C GLN A 132 -25.55 11.42 9.50
N ARG A 133 -24.71 12.40 9.18
CA ARG A 133 -23.27 12.20 9.02
C ARG A 133 -22.51 13.34 9.67
N TRP A 134 -21.51 12.99 10.47
CA TRP A 134 -20.55 13.92 11.02
C TRP A 134 -19.18 13.71 10.40
N LEU A 135 -18.50 14.81 10.15
CA LEU A 135 -17.10 14.84 9.76
C LEU A 135 -16.29 15.17 11.01
N CYS A 136 -15.30 14.34 11.31
CA CYS A 136 -14.42 14.53 12.45
C CYS A 136 -12.99 14.65 11.93
N ASP A 137 -12.33 15.78 12.21
CA ASP A 137 -10.96 16.02 11.72
C ASP A 137 -10.14 16.87 12.69
N GLY A 138 -8.82 16.73 12.57
CA GLY A 138 -7.84 17.57 13.25
C GLY A 138 -7.59 18.87 12.48
N HIS A 139 -7.50 19.98 13.22
CA HIS A 139 -7.11 21.28 12.68
C HIS A 139 -5.67 21.63 13.10
N ASP A 140 -4.76 21.67 12.11
CA ASP A 140 -3.32 21.80 12.33
C ASP A 140 -2.79 23.24 12.35
N LYS A 141 -3.57 24.26 12.00
CA LYS A 141 -3.03 25.64 11.91
C LYS A 141 -2.57 26.18 13.26
N MET A 142 -3.24 25.80 14.34
CA MET A 142 -2.93 26.19 15.72
C MET A 142 -1.90 25.26 16.38
N TYR A 143 -1.44 24.23 15.67
CA TYR A 143 -0.43 23.30 16.18
C TYR A 143 0.89 24.02 16.51
N LYS A 144 1.26 25.04 15.71
CA LYS A 144 2.50 25.81 15.89
C LYS A 144 2.58 26.56 17.22
N ILE A 145 1.44 26.90 17.81
CA ILE A 145 1.34 27.59 19.10
C ILE A 145 0.99 26.64 20.26
N GLY A 146 1.02 25.33 20.03
CA GLY A 146 0.76 24.32 21.07
C GLY A 146 -0.72 24.01 21.31
N TYR A 147 -1.62 24.44 20.42
CA TYR A 147 -3.06 24.18 20.54
C TYR A 147 -3.61 23.37 19.36
N PRO A 148 -3.31 22.07 19.25
CA PRO A 148 -3.97 21.18 18.29
C PRO A 148 -5.46 21.13 18.59
N ILE A 149 -6.30 21.27 17.56
CA ILE A 149 -7.75 21.19 17.72
C ILE A 149 -8.27 19.94 17.02
N TRP A 150 -9.24 19.28 17.63
CA TRP A 150 -10.06 18.26 16.98
C TRP A 150 -11.52 18.69 17.02
N ALA A 151 -12.19 18.65 15.87
CA ALA A 151 -13.53 19.19 15.73
C ALA A 151 -14.46 18.23 14.98
N ILE A 152 -15.75 18.37 15.29
CA ILE A 152 -16.84 17.63 14.69
C ILE A 152 -17.73 18.63 13.97
N VAL A 153 -18.01 18.35 12.70
CA VAL A 153 -18.81 19.18 11.82
C VAL A 153 -19.96 18.35 11.26
N ASP A 154 -21.16 18.90 11.27
CA ASP A 154 -22.30 18.28 10.59
C ASP A 154 -22.13 18.36 9.08
N ASP A 155 -22.17 17.22 8.37
CA ASP A 155 -21.92 17.15 6.91
C ASP A 155 -23.02 17.88 6.10
N ALA A 156 -24.25 17.96 6.63
CA ALA A 156 -25.39 18.60 5.97
C ALA A 156 -25.39 20.12 6.06
N THR A 157 -25.08 20.66 7.22
CA THR A 157 -25.16 22.09 7.49
C THR A 157 -23.81 22.79 7.50
N GLY A 158 -22.70 22.03 7.59
CA GLY A 158 -21.36 22.57 7.76
C GLY A 158 -21.13 23.20 9.14
N LYS A 159 -22.07 23.09 10.08
CA LYS A 159 -21.93 23.66 11.41
C LYS A 159 -20.97 22.84 12.27
N ILE A 160 -20.07 23.53 12.96
CA ILE A 160 -19.23 22.92 13.99
C ILE A 160 -20.12 22.58 15.17
N LEU A 161 -20.23 21.28 15.47
CA LEU A 161 -21.04 20.77 16.59
C LEU A 161 -20.25 20.88 17.89
N LYS A 162 -18.99 20.45 17.87
CA LYS A 162 -18.08 20.47 19.02
C LYS A 162 -16.63 20.60 18.54
N ALA A 163 -15.80 21.26 19.33
CA ALA A 163 -14.36 21.34 19.10
C ALA A 163 -13.62 21.34 20.44
N TRP A 164 -12.49 20.65 20.50
CA TRP A 164 -11.66 20.56 21.70
C TRP A 164 -10.20 20.79 21.33
N VAL A 165 -9.49 21.46 22.23
CA VAL A 165 -8.03 21.43 22.22
C VAL A 165 -7.59 20.07 22.74
N VAL A 166 -6.72 19.40 22.01
CA VAL A 166 -6.18 18.09 22.37
C VAL A 166 -4.64 18.16 22.46
N PRO A 167 -3.99 17.30 23.27
CA PRO A 167 -2.53 17.31 23.38
C PRO A 167 -1.82 17.08 22.03
N SER A 168 -2.41 16.26 21.16
CA SER A 168 -2.02 16.13 19.76
C SER A 168 -3.15 15.50 18.96
N ASN A 169 -3.46 16.07 17.80
CA ASN A 169 -4.37 15.49 16.82
C ASN A 169 -3.66 14.55 15.83
N ARG A 170 -2.39 14.20 16.10
CA ARG A 170 -1.58 13.24 15.31
C ARG A 170 -1.40 11.88 16.01
N ILE A 171 -1.76 11.80 17.29
CA ILE A 171 -1.68 10.58 18.08
C ILE A 171 -2.98 9.82 17.91
N ARG A 172 -2.90 8.61 17.34
CA ARG A 172 -4.05 7.75 17.05
C ARG A 172 -4.92 7.50 18.29
N ASP A 173 -4.31 7.30 19.45
CA ASP A 173 -5.03 6.96 20.69
C ASP A 173 -5.87 8.13 21.19
N ILE A 174 -5.38 9.37 21.03
CA ILE A 174 -6.14 10.58 21.35
C ILE A 174 -7.34 10.70 20.40
N ILE A 175 -7.14 10.53 19.09
CA ILE A 175 -8.24 10.61 18.12
C ILE A 175 -9.28 9.52 18.38
N GLY A 176 -8.83 8.30 18.66
CA GLY A 176 -9.69 7.17 19.01
C GLY A 176 -10.50 7.44 20.28
N HIS A 177 -9.87 7.98 21.32
CA HIS A 177 -10.56 8.40 22.54
C HIS A 177 -11.62 9.46 22.25
N MET A 178 -11.30 10.52 21.50
CA MET A 178 -12.26 11.58 21.17
C MET A 178 -13.46 11.05 20.37
N TYR A 179 -13.22 10.10 19.45
CA TYR A 179 -14.28 9.44 18.71
C TYR A 179 -15.20 8.62 19.61
N ILE A 180 -14.64 7.69 20.40
CA ILE A 180 -15.42 6.81 21.29
C ILE A 180 -16.18 7.63 22.33
N TRP A 181 -15.52 8.62 22.94
CA TRP A 181 -16.13 9.54 23.89
C TRP A 181 -17.33 10.26 23.29
N HIS A 182 -17.22 10.73 22.05
CA HIS A 182 -18.31 11.44 21.40
C HIS A 182 -19.48 10.52 21.03
N VAL A 183 -19.20 9.33 20.50
CA VAL A 183 -20.24 8.34 20.21
C VAL A 183 -20.98 7.94 21.49
N PHE A 184 -20.24 7.69 22.58
CA PHE A 184 -20.83 7.38 23.87
C PHE A 184 -21.75 8.50 24.36
N LEU A 185 -21.28 9.76 24.32
CA LEU A 185 -22.11 10.91 24.70
C LEU A 185 -23.35 11.10 23.82
N ALA A 186 -23.27 10.76 22.54
CA ALA A 186 -24.40 10.84 21.61
C ALA A 186 -25.44 9.73 21.81
N MET A 187 -25.05 8.60 22.42
CA MET A 187 -25.94 7.48 22.75
C MET A 187 -26.64 7.62 24.11
N LEU A 188 -26.14 8.51 24.98
CA LEU A 188 -26.82 8.78 26.25
C LEU A 188 -28.15 9.50 25.99
N PRO A 189 -29.26 9.08 26.63
CA PRO A 189 -30.52 9.78 26.50
C PRO A 189 -30.33 11.22 26.99
N VAL A 190 -30.74 12.19 26.17
CA VAL A 190 -30.76 13.59 26.56
C VAL A 190 -31.83 13.74 27.63
N VAL A 191 -31.45 13.69 28.90
CA VAL A 191 -32.32 14.11 30.01
C VAL A 191 -32.40 15.62 29.94
N PHE A 192 -33.39 16.13 29.22
CA PHE A 192 -33.77 17.54 29.35
C PHE A 192 -34.34 17.72 30.76
N PRO A 193 -33.78 18.61 31.60
CA PRO A 193 -34.47 18.99 32.82
C PRO A 193 -35.81 19.60 32.42
N GLN A 194 -36.91 18.95 32.79
CA GLN A 194 -38.24 19.54 32.66
C GLN A 194 -38.21 20.85 33.44
N ARG A 195 -38.48 21.98 32.76
CA ARG A 195 -38.75 23.24 33.44
C ARG A 195 -39.93 22.97 34.38
N VAL A 196 -39.67 23.01 35.68
CA VAL A 196 -40.71 23.10 36.69
C VAL A 196 -41.49 24.37 36.37
N GLN A 197 -42.72 24.23 35.89
CA GLN A 197 -43.66 25.34 35.84
C GLN A 197 -44.01 25.64 37.29
N SER A 198 -43.46 26.74 37.82
CA SER A 198 -43.93 27.33 39.07
C SER A 198 -45.33 27.91 38.81
N ALA A 199 -46.31 27.43 39.56
CA ALA A 199 -47.66 27.98 39.63
C ALA A 199 -47.67 29.38 40.26
#